data_AF-A0A0C9UK38-F1
#
_entry.id   AF-A0A0C9UK38-F1
#
_cell.length_a   1.000
_cell.length_b   1.000
_cell.length_c   1.000
_cell.angle_alpha   90.00
_cell.angle_beta   90.00
_cell.angle_gamma   90.00
#
_symmetry.space_group_name_H-M   'P 1'
#
loop_
_entity.id
_entity.type
_entity.pdbx_description
1 polymer ?
#
loop_
_entity_poly.entity_id
_entity_poly.type
_entity_poly.pdbx_seq_one_letter_code
_entity_poly.pdbx_strand_id
1 'polypeptide(L)'
;YARDTPSVRMSLRQRFYSTTHDPSAGVTSYINEVLSIVRQLNAIGHKPADDEVTDKILIGLDPSFSAIRSILSLREPIPRVDEITAALQEYENQEKVIIGDVGES
;
A
#
# COMPACT_ATOMS: atom_id res chain seq x y z
N TYR A 1 25.38 1.11 8.75
CA TYR A 1 25.15 1.16 7.30
C TYR A 1 24.69 -0.20 6.83
N ALA A 2 23.52 -0.28 6.19
CA ALA A 2 23.09 -1.51 5.52
C ALA A 2 24.02 -1.75 4.31
N ARG A 3 24.46 -3.00 4.12
CA ARG A 3 25.36 -3.36 3.03
C ARG A 3 24.54 -3.69 1.79
N ASP A 4 24.78 -2.99 0.67
CA ASP A 4 24.24 -3.38 -0.63
C ASP A 4 24.92 -4.67 -1.10
N THR A 5 24.23 -5.79 -0.97
CA THR A 5 24.63 -7.07 -1.58
C THR A 5 23.55 -7.53 -2.55
N PRO A 6 23.91 -8.27 -3.62
CA PRO A 6 22.92 -8.81 -4.56
C PRO A 6 21.79 -9.58 -3.86
N SER A 7 22.12 -10.38 -2.85
CA SER A 7 21.14 -11.16 -2.07
C SER A 7 20.17 -10.28 -1.27
N VAL A 8 20.68 -9.22 -0.63
CA VAL A 8 19.83 -8.26 0.12
C VAL A 8 18.90 -7.52 -0.83
N ARG A 9 19.44 -7.00 -1.93
CA ARG A 9 18.63 -6.29 -2.94
C ARG A 9 17.56 -7.20 -3.55
N MET A 10 17.89 -8.44 -3.87
CA MET A 10 16.94 -9.40 -4.44
C MET A 10 15.84 -9.78 -3.45
N SER A 11 16.20 -10.03 -2.19
CA SER A 11 15.23 -10.30 -1.12
C SER A 11 14.26 -9.13 -0.89
N LEU A 12 14.77 -7.89 -0.86
CA LEU A 12 13.93 -6.70 -0.68
C LEU A 12 12.99 -6.47 -1.87
N ARG A 13 13.47 -6.66 -3.11
CA ARG A 13 12.61 -6.57 -4.30
C ARG A 13 11.54 -7.65 -4.32
N GLN A 14 11.90 -8.89 -3.98
CA GLN A 14 10.93 -9.98 -3.89
C GLN A 14 9.84 -9.63 -2.89
N ARG A 15 10.21 -9.17 -1.69
CA ARG A 15 9.25 -8.72 -0.67
C ARG A 15 8.39 -7.58 -1.19
N PHE A 16 8.99 -6.55 -1.79
CA PHE A 16 8.25 -5.41 -2.34
C PHE A 16 7.15 -5.85 -3.30
N TYR A 17 7.45 -6.72 -4.27
CA TYR A 17 6.45 -7.18 -5.24
C TYR A 17 5.47 -8.20 -4.67
N SER A 18 5.86 -9.00 -3.66
CA SER A 18 4.98 -10.01 -3.07
C SER A 18 4.07 -9.50 -1.96
N THR A 19 4.33 -8.34 -1.37
CA THR A 19 3.49 -7.79 -0.28
C THR A 19 2.09 -7.44 -0.81
N THR A 20 1.07 -8.01 -0.19
CA THR A 20 -0.36 -7.85 -0.49
C THR A 20 -1.13 -7.45 0.76
N HIS A 21 -2.25 -6.76 0.59
CA HIS A 21 -3.12 -6.33 1.67
C HIS A 21 -3.84 -7.54 2.29
N ASP A 22 -3.63 -7.76 3.59
CA ASP A 22 -4.49 -8.61 4.41
C ASP A 22 -5.63 -7.77 5.01
N PRO A 23 -6.89 -7.95 4.58
CA PRO A 23 -8.02 -7.16 5.06
C PRO A 23 -8.26 -7.33 6.57
N SER A 24 -7.73 -8.38 7.21
CA SER A 24 -7.85 -8.60 8.66
C SER A 24 -6.92 -7.70 9.47
N ALA A 25 -5.79 -7.29 8.89
CA ALA A 25 -4.78 -6.43 9.53
C ALA A 25 -4.99 -4.93 9.23
N GLY A 26 -5.83 -4.64 8.24
CA GLY A 26 -6.18 -3.30 7.78
C GLY A 26 -5.17 -2.65 6.83
N VAL A 27 -5.66 -1.71 6.03
CA VAL A 27 -4.94 -1.11 4.92
C VAL A 27 -3.73 -0.28 5.37
N THR A 28 -3.81 0.31 6.56
CA THR A 28 -2.70 1.07 7.16
C THR A 28 -1.49 0.16 7.43
N SER A 29 -1.73 -1.05 7.93
CA SER A 29 -0.66 -2.03 8.20
C SER A 29 0.05 -2.42 6.90
N TYR A 30 -0.74 -2.69 5.85
CA TYR A 30 -0.24 -2.99 4.51
C TYR A 30 0.63 -1.85 3.93
N ILE A 31 0.14 -0.61 3.94
CA ILE A 31 0.88 0.55 3.41
C ILE A 31 2.19 0.75 4.18
N ASN A 32 2.16 0.62 5.51
CA ASN A 32 3.36 0.74 6.34
C ASN A 32 4.41 -0.33 6.00
N GLU A 33 3.98 -1.56 5.69
CA GLU A 33 4.90 -2.61 5.25
C GLU A 33 5.57 -2.25 3.92
N VAL A 34 4.79 -1.83 2.92
CA VAL A 34 5.32 -1.41 1.62
C VAL A 34 6.33 -0.27 1.79
N LEU A 35 5.97 0.78 2.54
CA LEU A 35 6.85 1.94 2.78
C LEU A 35 8.09 1.57 3.59
N SER A 36 7.99 0.61 4.50
CA SER A 36 9.15 0.07 5.23
C SER A 36 10.15 -0.61 4.28
N ILE A 37 9.67 -1.37 3.30
CA ILE A 37 10.51 -2.00 2.28
C ILE A 37 11.14 -0.94 1.36
N VAL A 38 10.37 0.06 0.94
CA VAL A 38 10.88 1.21 0.16
C VAL A 38 12.00 1.95 0.91
N ARG A 39 11.85 2.18 2.22
CA ARG A 39 12.91 2.79 3.06
C ARG A 39 14.16 1.91 3.12
N GLN A 40 14.01 0.59 3.23
CA GLN A 40 15.13 -0.35 3.23
C GLN A 40 15.86 -0.36 1.88
N LEU A 41 15.13 -0.33 0.76
CA LEU A 41 15.69 -0.21 -0.59
C LEU A 41 16.40 1.14 -0.78
N ASN A 42 15.80 2.24 -0.30
CA ASN A 42 16.43 3.56 -0.35
C ASN A 42 17.74 3.60 0.46
N ALA A 43 17.77 2.95 1.63
CA ALA A 43 18.96 2.90 2.49
C ALA A 43 20.16 2.20 1.84
N ILE A 44 19.94 1.38 0.80
CA ILE A 44 20.99 0.75 -0.01
C ILE A 44 21.15 1.40 -1.40
N GLY A 45 20.51 2.53 -1.68
CA GLY A 45 20.63 3.27 -2.95
C GLY A 45 19.75 2.75 -4.09
N HIS A 46 18.75 1.92 -3.80
CA HIS A 46 17.87 1.29 -4.80
C HIS A 46 16.40 1.68 -4.61
N LYS A 47 16.11 2.95 -4.28
CA LYS A 47 14.75 3.45 -4.08
C LYS A 47 13.90 3.20 -5.35
N PRO A 48 12.73 2.54 -5.24
CA PRO A 48 11.74 2.51 -6.32
C PRO A 48 11.28 3.90 -6.73
N ALA A 49 10.80 4.04 -7.97
CA ALA A 49 10.21 5.28 -8.43
C ALA A 49 8.87 5.55 -7.73
N ASP A 50 8.46 6.82 -7.59
CA ASP A 50 7.28 7.18 -6.79
C ASP A 50 5.96 6.66 -7.42
N ASP A 51 5.92 6.58 -8.76
CA ASP A 51 4.85 5.92 -9.52
C ASP A 51 4.84 4.40 -9.28
N GLU A 52 6.01 3.75 -9.27
CA GLU A 52 6.12 2.33 -8.95
C GLU A 52 5.61 2.00 -7.53
N VAL A 53 5.88 2.87 -6.55
CA VAL A 53 5.35 2.72 -5.18
C VAL A 53 3.83 2.85 -5.17
N THR A 54 3.31 3.83 -5.90
CA THR A 54 1.87 4.10 -6.05
C THR A 54 1.16 2.89 -6.68
N ASP A 55 1.67 2.41 -7.80
CA ASP A 55 1.15 1.24 -8.49
C ASP A 55 1.20 0.00 -7.61
N LYS A 56 2.31 -0.21 -6.89
CA LYS A 56 2.46 -1.36 -6.00
C LYS A 56 1.39 -1.38 -4.91
N ILE A 57 1.09 -0.22 -4.31
CA ILE A 57 0.04 -0.08 -3.30
C ILE A 57 -1.30 -0.47 -3.93
N LEU A 58 -1.68 0.14 -5.06
CA LEU A 58 -2.97 -0.09 -5.70
C LEU A 58 -3.16 -1.54 -6.19
N ILE A 59 -2.13 -2.15 -6.77
CA ILE A 59 -2.17 -3.53 -7.28
C ILE A 59 -2.28 -4.55 -6.14
N GLY A 60 -1.66 -4.27 -4.98
CA GLY A 60 -1.65 -5.19 -3.85
C GLY A 60 -2.86 -5.10 -2.94
N LEU A 61 -3.83 -4.22 -3.22
CA LEU A 61 -5.06 -4.11 -2.44
C LEU A 61 -5.92 -5.38 -2.55
N ASP A 62 -6.56 -5.74 -1.44
CA ASP A 62 -7.61 -6.75 -1.37
C ASP A 62 -8.77 -6.40 -2.33
N PRO A 63 -9.44 -7.38 -2.96
CA PRO A 63 -10.56 -7.13 -3.87
C PRO A 63 -11.71 -6.29 -3.29
N SER A 64 -11.90 -6.26 -1.96
CA SER A 64 -12.88 -5.38 -1.30
C SER A 64 -12.63 -3.89 -1.57
N PHE A 65 -11.39 -3.48 -1.85
CA PHE A 65 -11.01 -2.10 -2.18
C PHE A 65 -11.07 -1.80 -3.69
N SER A 66 -11.64 -2.69 -4.51
CA SER A 66 -11.67 -2.55 -5.97
C SER A 66 -12.30 -1.24 -6.45
N ALA A 67 -13.36 -0.77 -5.78
CA ALA A 67 -14.04 0.48 -6.13
C ALA A 67 -13.12 1.71 -5.97
N ILE A 68 -12.52 1.89 -4.78
CA ILE A 68 -11.61 3.00 -4.53
C ILE A 68 -10.33 2.91 -5.35
N ARG A 69 -9.82 1.68 -5.60
CA ARG A 69 -8.69 1.46 -6.51
C ARG A 69 -8.98 2.00 -7.90
N SER A 70 -10.13 1.66 -8.49
CA SER A 70 -10.53 2.16 -9.80
C SER A 70 -10.64 3.69 -9.85
N ILE A 71 -11.19 4.31 -8.80
CA ILE A 71 -11.29 5.77 -8.71
C ILE A 71 -9.89 6.39 -8.69
N LEU A 72 -8.99 5.90 -7.82
CA LEU A 72 -7.64 6.44 -7.68
C LEU A 72 -6.80 6.26 -8.96
N SER A 73 -6.93 5.12 -9.66
CA SER A 73 -6.22 4.86 -10.92
C SER A 73 -6.64 5.76 -12.09
N LEU A 74 -7.81 6.40 -12.01
CA LEU A 74 -8.34 7.29 -13.06
C LEU A 74 -8.09 8.77 -12.78
N ARG A 75 -7.47 9.12 -11.64
CA ARG A 75 -7.23 10.53 -11.29
C ARG A 75 -6.06 11.11 -12.08
N GLU A 76 -6.25 12.34 -12.57
CA GLU A 76 -5.20 13.16 -13.17
C GLU A 76 -5.05 14.49 -12.41
N PRO A 77 -3.83 14.86 -11.96
CA PRO A 77 -2.59 14.07 -12.02
C PRO A 77 -2.65 12.82 -11.11
N ILE A 78 -1.72 11.88 -11.34
CA ILE A 78 -1.57 10.69 -10.51
C ILE A 78 -1.43 11.11 -9.04
N PRO A 79 -2.29 10.60 -8.14
CA PRO A 79 -2.25 10.97 -6.73
C PRO A 79 -0.92 10.56 -6.09
N ARG A 80 -0.45 11.36 -5.14
CA ARG A 80 0.74 11.02 -4.36
C ARG A 80 0.44 9.91 -3.35
N VAL A 81 1.50 9.27 -2.87
CA VAL A 81 1.43 8.22 -1.83
C VAL A 81 0.65 8.68 -0.60
N ASP A 82 0.79 9.93 -0.15
CA ASP A 82 0.06 10.47 0.99
C ASP A 82 -1.45 10.61 0.70
N GLU A 83 -1.83 11.08 -0.49
CA GLU A 83 -3.23 11.20 -0.91
C GLU A 83 -3.90 9.82 -1.05
N ILE A 84 -3.18 8.85 -1.61
CA ILE A 84 -3.64 7.46 -1.71
C ILE A 84 -3.83 6.86 -0.32
N THR A 85 -2.87 7.08 0.57
CA THR A 85 -2.95 6.59 1.95
C THR A 85 -4.19 7.13 2.65
N ALA A 86 -4.42 8.44 2.59
CA ALA A 86 -5.59 9.07 3.19
C ALA A 86 -6.91 8.55 2.61
N ALA A 87 -7.00 8.42 1.28
CA ALA A 87 -8.21 7.93 0.61
C ALA A 87 -8.54 6.48 0.98
N LEU A 88 -7.53 5.62 1.07
CA LEU A 88 -7.72 4.21 1.44
C LEU A 88 -8.12 4.06 2.91
N GLN A 89 -7.55 4.86 3.81
CA GLN A 89 -7.91 4.87 5.22
C GLN A 89 -9.36 5.32 5.43
N GLU A 90 -9.78 6.38 4.72
CA GLU A 90 -11.16 6.87 4.77
C GLU A 90 -12.14 5.81 4.26
N TYR A 91 -11.82 5.17 3.13
CA TYR A 91 -12.65 4.10 2.57
C TYR A 91 -12.85 2.93 3.57
N GLU A 92 -11.77 2.46 4.19
CA GLU A 92 -11.86 1.38 5.19
C GLU A 92 -12.71 1.78 6.39
N ASN A 93 -12.57 3.02 6.87
CA ASN A 93 -13.35 3.53 7.99
C ASN A 93 -14.85 3.62 7.65
N GLN A 94 -15.20 4.04 6.44
CA GLN A 94 -16.59 4.10 5.98
C GLN A 94 -17.23 2.71 5.90
N GLU A 95 -16.53 1.70 5.39
CA GLU A 95 -17.04 0.32 5.36
C GLU A 95 -17.24 -0.25 6.78
N LYS A 96 -16.33 0.05 7.72
CA LYS A 96 -16.47 -0.37 9.13
C LYS A 96 -17.67 0.26 9.82
N VAL A 97 -17.98 1.54 9.54
CA VAL A 97 -19.15 2.22 10.10
C VAL A 97 -20.46 1.58 9.62
N ILE A 98 -20.54 1.20 8.34
CA ILE A 98 -21.74 0.57 7.76
C ILE A 98 -22.02 -0.80 8.41
N ILE A 99 -21.00 -1.57 8.77
CA ILE A 99 -21.15 -2.89 9.40
C ILE A 99 -21.51 -2.76 10.90
N GLY A 100 -21.04 -1.71 11.56
CA GLY A 100 -21.29 -1.48 13.00
C GLY A 100 -22.72 -1.07 13.36
N ASP A 101 -23.49 -0.51 12.41
CA ASP A 101 -24.85 0.02 12.66
C ASP A 101 -25.96 -1.06 12.57
N VAL A 102 -25.66 -2.26 12.06
CA VAL A 102 -26.66 -3.34 11.88
C VAL A 102 -26.79 -4.23 13.15
N GLY A 103 -26.09 -3.89 14.22
CA GLY A 103 -25.89 -4.76 15.39
C GLY A 103 -26.67 -4.42 16.67
N GLU A 104 -27.51 -3.39 16.70
CA GLU A 104 -28.33 -3.07 17.88
C GLU A 104 -29.81 -2.91 17.50
N SER A 105 -30.59 -3.98 17.67
CA SER A 105 -32.06 -3.96 17.75
C SER A 105 -32.54 -5.14 18.59
#